data_AF-A0A956ZD17-F1
#
_entry.id   AF-A0A956ZD17-F1
#
_cell.length_a   1.000
_cell.length_b   1.000
_cell.length_c   1.000
_cell.angle_alpha   90.00
_cell.angle_beta   90.00
_cell.angle_gamma   90.00
#
_symmetry.space_group_name_H-M   'P 1'
#
loop_
_entity.id
_entity.type
_entity.pdbx_description
1 polymer ?
#
loop_
_entity_poly.entity_id
_entity_poly.type
_entity_poly.pdbx_seq_one_letter_code
_entity_poly.pdbx_strand_id
1 'polypeptide(L)'
;MKKRRAFLDKIPFFIAGLFFMAAFLNPEFPVLAFPYGPPPTMVTPTNPFTPPVVVPTDVESGLFNFQGNVPNFLNLSSPVALNGVQLVDDSSFPNASELKGPTSGIAIRQTEGTNYEKVGDYVIKLVKGEILVSVKRPSETAIVETPFGNISISANGDAIIKLVDGTLRVMNLDGQGQSIKAQLDKGPFAGPADPTLTLAPGYEVVASEHTLSRSLLRPRDGIARRHFKVLENSHLAISEFSLESALNASDVIADLRQSKDGVKERRILGDMSKMAAVLNHMNGTQGFTVEE
;
A
#
# COMPACT_ATOMS: atom_id res chain seq x y z
N MET A 1 -29.94 4.67 59.69
CA MET A 1 -29.72 4.14 61.05
C MET A 1 -28.66 3.04 61.01
N LYS A 2 -27.61 3.16 61.85
CA LYS A 2 -26.67 2.12 62.34
C LYS A 2 -25.84 1.34 61.28
N LYS A 3 -24.55 1.03 61.45
CA LYS A 3 -23.42 1.37 62.34
C LYS A 3 -22.30 0.39 61.92
N ARG A 4 -21.07 0.88 61.65
CA ARG A 4 -19.75 0.44 62.21
C ARG A 4 -19.35 -1.05 62.05
N ARG A 5 -18.14 -1.47 61.69
CA ARG A 5 -16.71 -1.10 61.91
C ARG A 5 -15.91 -2.02 60.94
N ALA A 6 -14.82 -1.67 60.25
CA ALA A 6 -13.51 -1.17 60.65
C ALA A 6 -12.66 -2.15 61.50
N PHE A 7 -11.39 -2.26 61.07
CA PHE A 7 -10.15 -2.54 61.84
C PHE A 7 -9.63 -3.98 61.97
N LEU A 8 -8.44 -4.21 61.40
CA LEU A 8 -7.17 -4.70 62.00
C LEU A 8 -6.26 -5.20 60.86
N ASP A 9 -4.92 -5.09 60.83
CA ASP A 9 -3.90 -4.30 61.51
C ASP A 9 -2.55 -4.75 60.88
N LYS A 10 -1.61 -3.81 60.62
CA LYS A 10 -0.13 -3.86 60.81
C LYS A 10 0.69 -4.98 60.10
N ILE A 11 1.59 -4.70 59.12
CA ILE A 11 2.97 -4.14 59.22
C ILE A 11 3.82 -4.92 60.26
N PRO A 12 5.06 -5.45 60.00
CA PRO A 12 6.23 -4.68 59.49
C PRO A 12 7.41 -5.36 58.72
N PHE A 13 8.38 -4.52 58.27
CA PHE A 13 9.88 -4.61 58.26
C PHE A 13 10.57 -5.87 57.66
N PHE A 14 11.73 -5.90 56.98
CA PHE A 14 12.79 -5.01 56.44
C PHE A 14 13.86 -5.96 55.80
N ILE A 15 15.02 -5.43 55.36
CA ILE A 15 16.31 -6.11 55.02
C ILE A 15 16.44 -6.43 53.51
N ALA A 16 17.24 -5.74 52.67
CA ALA A 16 18.66 -5.32 52.69
C ALA A 16 19.66 -6.40 52.20
N GLY A 17 20.52 -6.01 51.24
CA GLY A 17 21.70 -6.73 50.71
C GLY A 17 21.73 -6.64 49.19
N LEU A 18 22.57 -5.86 48.48
CA LEU A 18 23.93 -5.33 48.64
C LEU A 18 25.05 -6.39 48.69
N PHE A 19 25.98 -6.24 47.73
CA PHE A 19 27.24 -6.96 47.43
C PHE A 19 27.08 -8.32 46.72
N PHE A 20 27.75 -8.57 45.58
CA PHE A 20 29.21 -8.57 45.45
C PHE A 20 29.73 -8.03 44.09
N MET A 21 30.73 -7.14 44.19
CA MET A 21 31.80 -6.94 43.22
C MET A 21 32.81 -8.09 43.35
N ALA A 22 33.35 -8.59 42.24
CA ALA A 22 34.66 -9.23 42.23
C ALA A 22 35.31 -9.04 40.85
N ALA A 23 36.06 -7.94 40.73
CA ALA A 23 37.14 -7.79 39.78
C ALA A 23 38.46 -8.23 40.45
N PHE A 24 39.43 -8.57 39.58
CA PHE A 24 40.85 -8.86 39.83
C PHE A 24 41.21 -10.29 40.25
N LEU A 25 41.92 -10.98 39.36
CA LEU A 25 43.33 -11.36 39.57
C LEU A 25 43.93 -11.98 38.28
N ASN A 26 44.88 -11.25 37.67
CA ASN A 26 45.88 -11.78 36.74
C ASN A 26 46.84 -12.73 37.48
N PRO A 27 47.58 -13.59 36.76
CA PRO A 27 49.00 -13.27 36.61
C PRO A 27 49.55 -13.46 35.19
N GLU A 28 50.41 -12.52 34.81
CA GLU A 28 51.38 -12.56 33.73
C GLU A 28 52.33 -13.75 33.86
N PHE A 29 52.80 -14.35 32.75
CA PHE A 29 54.13 -14.96 32.52
C PHE A 29 54.22 -15.45 31.05
N PRO A 30 55.41 -15.70 30.47
CA PRO A 30 56.39 -14.74 29.96
C PRO A 30 56.54 -14.82 28.43
N VAL A 31 57.06 -13.72 27.86
CA VAL A 31 57.45 -13.58 26.45
C VAL A 31 58.64 -14.52 26.13
N LEU A 32 58.45 -15.43 25.18
CA LEU A 32 59.54 -16.10 24.47
C LEU A 32 59.67 -15.47 23.08
N ALA A 33 60.71 -14.64 22.94
CA ALA A 33 61.14 -14.10 21.67
C ALA A 33 61.77 -15.21 20.80
N PHE A 34 61.27 -15.38 19.59
CA PHE A 34 61.95 -16.11 18.52
C PHE A 34 62.04 -15.21 17.28
N PRO A 35 63.13 -15.33 16.50
CA PRO A 35 63.64 -14.25 15.66
C PRO A 35 62.78 -13.97 14.42
N TYR A 36 62.77 -12.69 14.04
CA TYR A 36 62.18 -12.15 12.82
C TYR A 36 62.58 -12.95 11.57
N GLY A 37 61.61 -13.59 10.92
CA GLY A 37 61.72 -14.03 9.53
C GLY A 37 61.49 -12.85 8.57
N PRO A 38 62.13 -12.85 7.38
CA PRO A 38 61.94 -11.78 6.40
C PRO A 38 60.50 -11.74 5.87
N PRO A 39 59.98 -10.55 5.50
CA PRO A 39 58.60 -10.38 5.05
C PRO A 39 58.34 -11.14 3.74
N PRO A 40 57.10 -11.66 3.54
CA PRO A 40 56.74 -12.36 2.31
C PRO A 40 56.76 -11.41 1.11
N THR A 41 57.48 -11.81 0.06
CA THR A 41 57.50 -11.18 -1.26
C THR A 41 56.13 -11.34 -1.93
N MET A 42 55.50 -10.23 -2.31
CA MET A 42 54.33 -10.26 -3.21
C MET A 42 54.80 -10.63 -4.62
N VAL A 43 54.39 -11.81 -5.10
CA VAL A 43 54.49 -12.18 -6.52
C VAL A 43 53.14 -11.88 -7.15
N THR A 44 53.10 -10.90 -8.06
CA THR A 44 51.94 -10.63 -8.91
C THR A 44 51.71 -11.81 -9.87
N PRO A 45 50.52 -12.44 -9.89
CA PRO A 45 50.25 -13.48 -10.88
C PRO A 45 50.11 -12.87 -12.28
N THR A 46 50.94 -13.38 -13.17
CA THR A 46 50.83 -13.30 -14.63
C THR A 46 49.47 -13.79 -15.11
N ASN A 47 48.81 -13.03 -15.99
CA ASN A 47 47.61 -13.44 -16.73
C ASN A 47 47.77 -14.82 -17.38
N PRO A 48 46.76 -15.68 -17.26
CA PRO A 48 46.37 -16.56 -18.36
C PRO A 48 44.94 -16.23 -18.82
N PHE A 49 44.83 -16.08 -20.13
CA PHE A 49 43.63 -15.88 -20.92
C PHE A 49 42.59 -16.99 -20.66
N THR A 50 41.38 -16.62 -20.22
CA THR A 50 40.20 -17.52 -20.23
C THR A 50 39.23 -17.07 -21.33
N PRO A 51 38.78 -17.98 -22.22
CA PRO A 51 37.80 -17.65 -23.26
C PRO A 51 36.46 -17.19 -22.63
N PRO A 52 35.66 -16.37 -23.33
CA PRO A 52 34.43 -15.85 -22.77
C PRO A 52 33.48 -17.02 -22.48
N VAL A 53 33.15 -17.20 -21.21
CA VAL A 53 32.00 -18.01 -20.81
C VAL A 53 30.79 -17.27 -21.33
N VAL A 54 30.22 -17.76 -22.44
CA VAL A 54 28.87 -17.39 -22.85
C VAL A 54 27.94 -18.00 -21.81
N VAL A 55 27.67 -17.24 -20.76
CA VAL A 55 26.51 -17.47 -19.93
C VAL A 55 25.32 -17.27 -20.87
N PRO A 56 24.42 -18.24 -21.06
CA PRO A 56 23.12 -17.92 -21.61
C PRO A 56 22.54 -16.86 -20.68
N THR A 57 22.43 -15.63 -21.14
CA THR A 57 21.56 -14.63 -20.51
C THR A 57 20.16 -15.20 -20.65
N ASP A 58 19.82 -16.11 -19.74
CA ASP A 58 18.45 -16.46 -19.46
C ASP A 58 17.76 -15.13 -19.22
N VAL A 59 16.70 -14.94 -19.99
CA VAL A 59 15.91 -13.73 -20.04
C VAL A 59 15.36 -13.51 -18.64
N GLU A 60 16.06 -12.72 -17.83
CA GLU A 60 15.39 -11.94 -16.81
C GLU A 60 14.37 -11.12 -17.57
N SER A 61 13.10 -11.48 -17.38
CA SER A 61 11.97 -10.72 -17.87
C SER A 61 12.24 -9.30 -17.43
N GLY A 62 12.41 -8.39 -18.40
CA GLY A 62 12.71 -6.98 -18.18
C GLY A 62 11.59 -6.28 -17.44
N LEU A 63 11.44 -6.59 -16.16
CA LEU A 63 10.63 -5.87 -15.21
C LEU A 63 11.55 -4.81 -14.62
N PHE A 64 11.07 -3.57 -14.61
CA PHE A 64 11.65 -2.39 -13.95
C PHE A 64 12.67 -1.58 -14.75
N ASN A 65 12.21 -0.98 -15.85
CA ASN A 65 12.71 0.34 -16.27
C ASN A 65 11.63 1.41 -16.03
N PHE A 66 11.31 1.69 -14.77
CA PHE A 66 10.78 3.02 -14.42
C PHE A 66 11.93 4.02 -14.52
N GLN A 67 12.32 4.39 -15.75
CA GLN A 67 13.35 5.40 -16.00
C GLN A 67 12.74 6.80 -15.83
N GLY A 68 12.53 7.18 -14.56
CA GLY A 68 12.39 8.57 -14.16
C GLY A 68 13.53 8.91 -13.23
N ASN A 69 14.38 9.86 -13.61
CA ASN A 69 15.42 10.40 -12.76
C ASN A 69 14.73 11.18 -11.64
N VAL A 70 14.38 10.51 -10.53
CA VAL A 70 13.63 11.12 -9.43
C VAL A 70 14.55 12.11 -8.74
N PRO A 71 14.20 13.41 -8.66
CA PRO A 71 14.95 14.30 -7.79
C PRO A 71 14.73 13.83 -6.34
N ASN A 72 15.84 13.62 -5.63
CA ASN A 72 15.91 12.99 -4.30
C ASN A 72 15.36 13.91 -3.19
N PHE A 73 14.14 14.41 -3.37
CA PHE A 73 13.42 15.19 -2.40
C PHE A 73 12.51 14.23 -1.62
N LEU A 74 12.95 13.88 -0.42
CA LEU A 74 12.31 12.97 0.55
C LEU A 74 12.66 11.50 0.32
N ASN A 75 13.19 10.89 1.38
CA ASN A 75 13.56 9.48 1.52
C ASN A 75 12.31 8.55 1.49
N LEU A 76 11.47 8.69 0.46
CA LEU A 76 10.13 8.09 0.29
C LEU A 76 10.11 6.99 -0.78
N SER A 77 11.22 6.27 -0.96
CA SER A 77 11.29 5.13 -1.86
C SER A 77 11.38 3.84 -1.08
N SER A 78 10.24 3.24 -0.74
CA SER A 78 10.18 1.90 -0.15
C SER A 78 9.96 0.86 -1.25
N PRO A 79 10.84 -0.15 -1.41
CA PRO A 79 10.57 -1.26 -2.31
C PRO A 79 9.31 -2.04 -1.89
N VAL A 80 8.95 -2.01 -0.60
CA VAL A 80 7.74 -2.66 -0.06
C VAL A 80 6.46 -2.08 -0.66
N ALA A 81 6.47 -0.82 -1.08
CA ALA A 81 5.32 -0.19 -1.74
C ALA A 81 4.90 -0.93 -3.02
N LEU A 82 5.89 -1.47 -3.75
CA LEU A 82 5.67 -2.15 -5.02
C LEU A 82 5.13 -3.57 -4.85
N ASN A 83 5.14 -4.13 -3.64
CA ASN A 83 4.60 -5.47 -3.39
C ASN A 83 3.09 -5.54 -3.63
N GLY A 84 2.39 -4.41 -3.51
CA GLY A 84 0.95 -4.34 -3.71
C GLY A 84 0.51 -4.00 -5.13
N VAL A 85 1.44 -3.91 -6.07
CA VAL A 85 1.13 -3.56 -7.46
C VAL A 85 1.83 -4.50 -8.41
N GLN A 86 1.10 -4.97 -9.43
CA GLN A 86 1.64 -5.77 -10.51
C GLN A 86 1.30 -5.13 -11.86
N LEU A 87 2.32 -4.85 -12.67
CA LEU A 87 2.11 -4.44 -14.05
C LEU A 87 1.55 -5.63 -14.85
N VAL A 88 0.55 -5.34 -15.67
CA VAL A 88 -0.10 -6.33 -16.53
C VAL A 88 -0.24 -5.77 -17.94
N ASP A 89 -0.37 -6.66 -18.90
CA ASP A 89 -0.59 -6.29 -20.29
C ASP A 89 -1.95 -5.59 -20.47
N ASP A 90 -2.01 -4.61 -21.36
CA ASP A 90 -3.24 -3.88 -21.68
C ASP A 90 -4.35 -4.79 -22.21
N SER A 91 -3.98 -5.88 -22.91
CA SER A 91 -4.94 -6.89 -23.37
C SER A 91 -5.66 -7.61 -22.22
N SER A 92 -5.12 -7.54 -21.00
CA SER A 92 -5.76 -8.07 -19.80
C SER A 92 -6.81 -7.13 -19.20
N PHE A 93 -6.87 -5.87 -19.65
CA PHE A 93 -7.86 -4.91 -19.19
C PHE A 93 -9.22 -5.16 -19.89
N PRO A 94 -10.33 -5.17 -19.16
CA PRO A 94 -11.63 -5.48 -19.75
C PRO A 94 -12.10 -4.38 -20.72
N ASN A 95 -12.55 -4.78 -21.91
CA ASN A 95 -13.12 -3.86 -22.90
C ASN A 95 -14.58 -3.52 -22.54
N ALA A 96 -14.86 -2.22 -22.36
CA ALA A 96 -16.19 -1.71 -22.02
C ALA A 96 -17.30 -2.17 -22.99
N SER A 97 -16.99 -2.31 -24.28
CA SER A 97 -17.98 -2.71 -25.31
C SER A 97 -18.32 -4.20 -25.26
N GLU A 98 -17.51 -5.01 -24.59
CA GLU A 98 -17.64 -6.47 -24.53
C GLU A 98 -18.26 -6.95 -23.20
N LEU A 99 -18.47 -6.04 -22.26
CA LEU A 99 -19.04 -6.35 -20.95
C LEU A 99 -20.50 -6.84 -21.07
N LYS A 100 -20.79 -7.96 -20.42
CA LYS A 100 -22.10 -8.64 -20.42
C LYS A 100 -22.43 -9.14 -19.02
N GLY A 101 -23.70 -9.51 -18.83
CA GLY A 101 -24.19 -10.10 -17.59
C GLY A 101 -25.16 -9.19 -16.81
N PRO A 102 -25.48 -9.55 -15.56
CA PRO A 102 -26.34 -8.72 -14.72
C PRO A 102 -25.58 -7.52 -14.15
N THR A 103 -26.22 -6.36 -14.05
CA THR A 103 -25.68 -5.16 -13.38
C THR A 103 -26.26 -4.92 -11.99
N SER A 104 -27.18 -5.77 -11.54
CA SER A 104 -27.87 -5.65 -10.25
C SER A 104 -26.93 -5.74 -9.03
N GLY A 105 -25.73 -6.29 -9.21
CA GLY A 105 -24.69 -6.40 -8.20
C GLY A 105 -23.71 -5.24 -8.17
N ILE A 106 -23.79 -4.29 -9.11
CA ILE A 106 -22.97 -3.08 -9.11
C ILE A 106 -23.64 -2.03 -8.22
N ALA A 107 -22.96 -1.61 -7.16
CA ALA A 107 -23.39 -0.56 -6.26
C ALA A 107 -22.41 0.60 -6.29
N ILE A 108 -22.94 1.81 -6.43
CA ILE A 108 -22.17 3.06 -6.45
C ILE A 108 -22.68 3.91 -5.31
N ARG A 109 -21.76 4.42 -4.51
CA ARG A 109 -22.03 5.38 -3.44
C ARG A 109 -21.10 6.57 -3.64
N GLN A 110 -21.57 7.74 -3.27
CA GLN A 110 -20.85 8.98 -3.49
C GLN A 110 -20.91 9.85 -2.25
N THR A 111 -19.92 10.73 -2.08
CA THR A 111 -20.00 11.83 -1.12
C THR A 111 -20.74 13.03 -1.70
N GLU A 112 -21.14 13.95 -0.84
CA GLU A 112 -21.70 15.24 -1.25
C GLU A 112 -20.74 16.01 -2.17
N GLY A 113 -21.28 16.64 -3.22
CA GLY A 113 -20.49 17.40 -4.19
C GLY A 113 -19.76 16.56 -5.24
N THR A 114 -19.93 15.23 -5.23
CA THR A 114 -19.45 14.35 -6.29
C THR A 114 -20.22 14.55 -7.59
N ASN A 115 -19.49 14.64 -8.70
CA ASN A 115 -20.01 14.70 -10.05
C ASN A 115 -19.53 13.48 -10.83
N TYR A 116 -20.46 12.59 -11.15
CA TYR A 116 -20.24 11.46 -12.04
C TYR A 116 -21.40 11.29 -13.01
N GLU A 117 -21.12 10.68 -14.16
CA GLU A 117 -22.10 10.38 -15.19
C GLU A 117 -22.16 8.85 -15.39
N LYS A 118 -23.37 8.29 -15.49
CA LYS A 118 -23.54 6.90 -15.89
C LYS A 118 -23.55 6.82 -17.42
N VAL A 119 -22.40 6.47 -18.02
CA VAL A 119 -22.20 6.41 -19.48
C VAL A 119 -22.82 5.14 -20.06
N GLY A 120 -22.80 4.06 -19.30
CA GLY A 120 -23.41 2.79 -19.68
C GLY A 120 -23.79 1.96 -18.47
N ASP A 121 -24.24 0.73 -18.71
CA ASP A 121 -24.69 -0.16 -17.63
C ASP A 121 -23.58 -0.56 -16.67
N TYR A 122 -22.34 -0.68 -17.18
CA TYR A 122 -21.14 -1.03 -16.43
C TYR A 122 -20.16 0.12 -16.25
N VAL A 123 -20.39 1.25 -16.95
CA VAL A 123 -19.41 2.31 -17.12
C VAL A 123 -19.90 3.59 -16.46
N ILE A 124 -19.06 4.13 -15.59
CA ILE A 124 -19.28 5.36 -14.84
C ILE A 124 -18.14 6.29 -15.16
N LYS A 125 -18.43 7.53 -15.53
CA LYS A 125 -17.41 8.55 -15.71
C LYS A 125 -17.35 9.43 -14.48
N LEU A 126 -16.23 9.37 -13.75
CA LEU A 126 -16.00 10.24 -12.60
C LEU A 126 -15.37 11.55 -13.07
N VAL A 127 -16.08 12.66 -12.89
CA VAL A 127 -15.60 14.00 -13.27
C VAL A 127 -14.91 14.69 -12.09
N LYS A 128 -15.49 14.58 -10.90
CA LYS A 128 -14.96 15.14 -9.65
C LYS A 128 -15.60 14.47 -8.44
N GLY A 129 -14.88 14.40 -7.32
CA GLY A 129 -15.41 13.95 -6.03
C GLY A 129 -14.95 12.56 -5.65
N GLU A 130 -15.74 11.87 -4.84
CA GLU A 130 -15.38 10.57 -4.28
C GLU A 130 -16.54 9.59 -4.44
N ILE A 131 -16.23 8.42 -5.01
CA ILE A 131 -17.17 7.32 -5.12
C ILE A 131 -16.61 6.05 -4.47
N LEU A 132 -17.47 5.28 -3.83
CA LEU A 132 -17.26 3.86 -3.54
C LEU A 132 -17.96 3.05 -4.62
N VAL A 133 -17.21 2.19 -5.30
CA VAL A 133 -17.74 1.20 -6.25
C VAL A 133 -17.58 -0.18 -5.65
N SER A 134 -18.70 -0.90 -5.55
CA SER A 134 -18.76 -2.28 -5.11
C SER A 134 -19.38 -3.13 -6.20
N VAL A 135 -18.72 -4.23 -6.58
CA VAL A 135 -19.23 -5.17 -7.57
C VAL A 135 -19.43 -6.51 -6.89
N LYS A 136 -20.68 -6.94 -6.69
CA LYS A 136 -21.00 -8.23 -6.10
C LYS A 136 -21.62 -9.16 -7.14
N ARG A 137 -21.37 -10.47 -7.02
CA ARG A 137 -22.02 -11.46 -7.89
C ARG A 137 -23.55 -11.34 -7.81
N PRO A 138 -24.28 -11.48 -8.93
CA PRO A 138 -23.83 -12.04 -10.21
C PRO A 138 -23.17 -11.03 -11.18
N SER A 139 -22.96 -9.77 -10.80
CA SER A 139 -22.20 -8.83 -11.63
C SER A 139 -20.72 -9.18 -11.66
N GLU A 140 -20.10 -9.01 -12.82
CA GLU A 140 -18.71 -9.44 -13.06
C GLU A 140 -17.71 -8.29 -13.02
N THR A 141 -18.07 -7.13 -13.55
CA THR A 141 -17.16 -5.99 -13.69
C THR A 141 -17.93 -4.68 -13.65
N ALA A 142 -17.30 -3.62 -13.12
CA ALA A 142 -17.63 -2.23 -13.39
C ALA A 142 -16.38 -1.49 -13.86
N ILE A 143 -16.54 -0.47 -14.69
CA ILE A 143 -15.46 0.40 -15.16
C ILE A 143 -15.75 1.83 -14.73
N VAL A 144 -14.75 2.49 -14.15
CA VAL A 144 -14.77 3.92 -13.87
C VAL A 144 -13.82 4.63 -14.82
N GLU A 145 -14.35 5.45 -15.70
CA GLU A 145 -13.59 6.35 -16.56
C GLU A 145 -13.16 7.59 -15.78
N THR A 146 -11.90 7.97 -15.95
CA THR A 146 -11.29 9.16 -15.33
C THR A 146 -10.48 9.92 -16.38
N PRO A 147 -10.05 11.17 -16.09
CA PRO A 147 -9.13 11.90 -16.95
C PRO A 147 -7.76 11.22 -17.17
N PHE A 148 -7.37 10.29 -16.30
CA PHE A 148 -6.08 9.58 -16.35
C PHE A 148 -6.14 8.23 -17.06
N GLY A 149 -7.34 7.71 -17.30
CA GLY A 149 -7.57 6.38 -17.85
C GLY A 149 -8.77 5.69 -17.21
N ASN A 150 -8.77 4.36 -17.23
CA ASN A 150 -9.90 3.54 -16.81
C ASN A 150 -9.55 2.67 -15.60
N ILE A 151 -10.47 2.57 -14.64
CA ILE A 151 -10.34 1.72 -13.47
C ILE A 151 -11.37 0.59 -13.56
N SER A 152 -10.94 -0.66 -13.63
CA SER A 152 -11.85 -1.81 -13.60
C SER A 152 -11.94 -2.40 -12.19
N ILE A 153 -13.17 -2.66 -11.75
CA ILE A 153 -13.49 -3.35 -10.50
C ILE A 153 -14.16 -4.67 -10.86
N SER A 154 -13.48 -5.79 -10.62
CA SER A 154 -14.01 -7.14 -10.87
C SER A 154 -14.91 -7.64 -9.75
N ALA A 155 -15.56 -8.77 -9.97
CA ALA A 155 -16.50 -9.39 -9.04
C ALA A 155 -15.91 -9.57 -7.63
N ASN A 156 -16.73 -9.22 -6.66
CA ASN A 156 -16.42 -9.10 -5.23
C ASN A 156 -15.53 -7.92 -4.84
N GLY A 157 -15.04 -7.13 -5.81
CA GLY A 157 -14.25 -5.93 -5.60
C GLY A 157 -15.01 -4.78 -4.93
N ASP A 158 -14.30 -4.07 -4.05
CA ASP A 158 -14.73 -2.87 -3.36
C ASP A 158 -13.59 -1.85 -3.47
N ALA A 159 -13.84 -0.68 -4.05
CA ALA A 159 -12.83 0.36 -4.21
C ALA A 159 -13.40 1.76 -3.94
N ILE A 160 -12.60 2.59 -3.27
CA ILE A 160 -12.83 4.04 -3.25
C ILE A 160 -12.00 4.66 -4.37
N ILE A 161 -12.65 5.50 -5.17
CA ILE A 161 -12.04 6.26 -6.24
C ILE A 161 -12.35 7.73 -5.99
N LYS A 162 -11.30 8.52 -5.79
CA LYS A 162 -11.37 9.94 -5.47
C LYS A 162 -10.64 10.74 -6.54
N LEU A 163 -11.31 11.73 -7.12
CA LEU A 163 -10.76 12.65 -8.10
C LEU A 163 -11.00 14.09 -7.64
N VAL A 164 -9.98 14.71 -7.08
CA VAL A 164 -10.05 16.06 -6.51
C VAL A 164 -8.80 16.83 -6.92
N ASP A 165 -8.99 18.07 -7.37
CA ASP A 165 -7.91 19.01 -7.70
C ASP A 165 -6.82 18.41 -8.61
N GLY A 166 -7.24 17.73 -9.69
CA GLY A 166 -6.33 17.11 -10.65
C GLY A 166 -5.54 15.92 -10.08
N THR A 167 -5.97 15.34 -8.96
CA THR A 167 -5.38 14.14 -8.35
C THR A 167 -6.42 13.02 -8.26
N LEU A 168 -6.13 11.91 -8.93
CA LEU A 168 -6.84 10.64 -8.81
C LEU A 168 -6.20 9.77 -7.73
N ARG A 169 -7.03 9.18 -6.89
CA ARG A 169 -6.64 8.17 -5.89
C ARG A 169 -7.59 6.99 -5.99
N VAL A 170 -7.03 5.80 -6.12
CA VAL A 170 -7.77 4.54 -6.18
C VAL A 170 -7.28 3.66 -5.04
N MET A 171 -8.18 3.31 -4.13
CA MET A 171 -7.88 2.47 -2.96
C MET A 171 -8.60 1.13 -3.11
N ASN A 172 -7.84 0.02 -3.07
CA ASN A 172 -8.44 -1.32 -3.04
C ASN A 172 -8.82 -1.71 -1.61
N LEU A 173 -10.13 -1.78 -1.35
CA LEU A 173 -10.72 -2.17 -0.07
C LEU A 173 -11.12 -3.65 -0.02
N ASP A 174 -11.11 -4.33 -1.17
CA ASP A 174 -11.48 -5.73 -1.30
C ASP A 174 -10.44 -6.61 -0.61
N GLY A 175 -10.90 -7.75 -0.10
CA GLY A 175 -10.06 -8.77 0.52
C GLY A 175 -9.70 -9.96 -0.35
N GLN A 176 -10.21 -10.04 -1.58
CA GLN A 176 -9.99 -11.19 -2.44
C GLN A 176 -9.24 -10.82 -3.73
N GLY A 177 -7.94 -11.07 -3.72
CA GLY A 177 -7.10 -10.98 -4.91
C GLY A 177 -6.90 -9.55 -5.42
N GLN A 178 -6.48 -9.45 -6.68
CA GLN A 178 -6.21 -8.17 -7.35
C GLN A 178 -7.42 -7.77 -8.21
N SER A 179 -8.57 -7.57 -7.56
CA SER A 179 -9.85 -7.28 -8.23
C SER A 179 -9.92 -5.88 -8.85
N ILE A 180 -8.97 -5.01 -8.52
CA ILE A 180 -8.88 -3.65 -9.03
C ILE A 180 -7.74 -3.56 -10.02
N LYS A 181 -8.04 -3.10 -11.24
CA LYS A 181 -7.02 -2.75 -12.24
C LYS A 181 -7.15 -1.29 -12.63
N ALA A 182 -6.02 -0.63 -12.82
CA ALA A 182 -5.94 0.73 -13.34
C ALA A 182 -5.15 0.70 -14.65
N GLN A 183 -5.80 1.07 -15.75
CA GLN A 183 -5.16 1.39 -17.02
C GLN A 183 -5.01 2.90 -17.06
N LEU A 184 -3.78 3.39 -16.96
CA LEU A 184 -3.47 4.83 -16.93
C LEU A 184 -2.89 5.24 -18.29
N ASP A 185 -3.75 5.52 -19.26
CA ASP A 185 -3.40 5.75 -20.67
C ASP A 185 -3.74 7.17 -21.15
N LYS A 186 -4.09 8.08 -20.23
CA LYS A 186 -4.53 9.44 -20.54
C LYS A 186 -3.80 10.49 -19.69
N GLY A 187 -3.93 11.75 -20.11
CA GLY A 187 -3.34 12.89 -19.40
C GLY A 187 -1.81 12.81 -19.40
N PRO A 188 -1.14 12.95 -18.24
CA PRO A 188 0.33 12.92 -18.14
C PRO A 188 0.93 11.54 -18.42
N PHE A 189 0.09 10.50 -18.52
CA PHE A 189 0.53 9.14 -18.81
C PHE A 189 0.47 8.80 -20.29
N ALA A 190 -0.28 9.57 -21.09
CA ALA A 190 -0.47 9.31 -22.51
C ALA A 190 0.87 9.23 -23.25
N GLY A 191 1.27 8.02 -23.64
CA GLY A 191 2.55 7.78 -24.30
C GLY A 191 2.94 6.31 -24.36
N PRO A 192 4.19 5.99 -24.77
CA PRO A 192 4.64 4.61 -24.92
C PRO A 192 4.78 3.84 -23.58
N ALA A 193 4.51 4.49 -22.45
CA ALA A 193 4.69 3.98 -21.11
C ALA A 193 3.37 3.93 -20.31
N ASP A 194 2.22 3.93 -20.97
CA ASP A 194 0.88 3.84 -20.36
C ASP A 194 0.82 2.63 -19.37
N PRO A 195 0.85 2.83 -18.04
CA PRO A 195 0.91 1.69 -17.14
C PRO A 195 -0.48 1.12 -16.92
N THR A 196 -0.66 -0.15 -17.29
CA THR A 196 -1.76 -0.98 -16.77
C THR A 196 -1.26 -1.81 -15.59
N LEU A 197 -1.92 -1.64 -14.45
CA LEU A 197 -1.53 -2.28 -13.21
C LEU A 197 -2.73 -2.88 -12.48
N THR A 198 -2.46 -3.88 -11.67
CA THR A 198 -3.40 -4.41 -10.69
C THR A 198 -3.00 -3.97 -9.29
N LEU A 199 -4.00 -3.80 -8.42
CA LEU A 199 -3.82 -3.26 -7.09
C LEU A 199 -4.23 -4.30 -6.05
N ALA A 200 -3.33 -4.61 -5.12
CA ALA A 200 -3.59 -5.52 -4.03
C ALA A 200 -4.45 -4.88 -2.92
N PRO A 201 -5.15 -5.68 -2.10
CA PRO A 201 -5.86 -5.22 -0.92
C PRO A 201 -5.00 -4.35 0.01
N GLY A 202 -5.52 -3.20 0.44
CA GLY A 202 -4.79 -2.30 1.35
C GLY A 202 -3.72 -1.44 0.68
N TYR A 203 -3.65 -1.46 -0.66
CA TYR A 203 -2.81 -0.55 -1.43
C TYR A 203 -3.64 0.48 -2.17
N GLU A 204 -3.04 1.64 -2.36
CA GLU A 204 -3.59 2.71 -3.18
C GLU A 204 -2.62 3.09 -4.30
N VAL A 205 -3.17 3.55 -5.41
CA VAL A 205 -2.45 4.26 -6.46
C VAL A 205 -2.93 5.69 -6.53
N VAL A 206 -1.98 6.62 -6.69
CA VAL A 206 -2.20 8.06 -6.79
C VAL A 206 -1.64 8.54 -8.12
N ALA A 207 -2.49 9.12 -8.95
CA ALA A 207 -2.16 9.69 -10.24
C ALA A 207 -2.50 11.19 -10.23
N SER A 208 -1.65 12.05 -10.81
CA SER A 208 -1.83 13.50 -10.75
C SER A 208 -1.41 14.20 -12.03
N GLU A 209 -2.15 15.23 -12.45
CA GLU A 209 -1.79 16.12 -13.57
C GLU A 209 -0.53 16.93 -13.27
N HIS A 210 -0.24 17.13 -11.99
CA HIS A 210 0.92 17.88 -11.51
C HIS A 210 1.89 16.96 -10.76
N THR A 211 3.13 17.40 -10.60
CA THR A 211 4.11 16.72 -9.76
C THR A 211 3.57 16.52 -8.34
N LEU A 212 3.58 15.26 -7.89
CA LEU A 212 3.11 14.84 -6.57
C LEU A 212 3.98 15.46 -5.48
N SER A 213 3.36 16.35 -4.72
CA SER A 213 3.95 16.93 -3.52
C SER A 213 3.67 16.04 -2.30
N ARG A 214 4.38 16.28 -1.19
CA ARG A 214 4.17 15.55 0.06
C ARG A 214 2.72 15.63 0.56
N SER A 215 2.06 16.78 0.42
CA SER A 215 0.67 16.97 0.85
C SER A 215 -0.32 16.17 0.00
N LEU A 216 0.01 15.89 -1.26
CA LEU A 216 -0.79 15.01 -2.12
C LEU A 216 -0.54 13.53 -1.79
N LEU A 217 0.68 13.15 -1.37
CA LEU A 217 0.96 11.78 -0.95
C LEU A 217 0.40 11.45 0.43
N ARG A 218 0.38 12.43 1.33
CA ARG A 218 -0.19 12.31 2.68
C ARG A 218 -1.25 13.39 2.91
N PRO A 219 -2.43 13.25 2.30
CA PRO A 219 -3.53 14.16 2.56
C PRO A 219 -3.99 14.04 4.01
N ARG A 220 -4.52 15.13 4.56
CA ARG A 220 -5.12 15.17 5.91
C ARG A 220 -6.55 14.65 5.90
N ASP A 221 -6.72 13.43 5.41
CA ASP A 221 -8.02 12.77 5.25
C ASP A 221 -8.30 11.73 6.34
N GLY A 222 -7.47 11.67 7.39
CA GLY A 222 -7.60 10.70 8.47
C GLY A 222 -7.21 9.26 8.09
N ILE A 223 -6.79 9.01 6.85
CA ILE A 223 -6.39 7.68 6.38
C ILE A 223 -4.88 7.52 6.56
N ALA A 224 -4.50 6.57 7.39
CA ALA A 224 -3.10 6.30 7.72
C ALA A 224 -2.41 5.59 6.56
N ARG A 225 -1.21 6.05 6.20
CA ARG A 225 -0.44 5.52 5.05
C ARG A 225 1.00 5.23 5.42
N ARG A 226 1.60 4.28 4.71
CA ARG A 226 3.02 3.93 4.82
C ARG A 226 3.57 3.44 3.48
N HIS A 227 4.88 3.20 3.44
CA HIS A 227 5.61 2.65 2.30
C HIS A 227 5.23 3.31 0.98
N PHE A 228 5.68 4.54 0.77
CA PHE A 228 5.47 5.24 -0.49
C PHE A 228 6.52 4.81 -1.52
N LYS A 229 6.12 4.84 -2.79
CA LYS A 229 7.02 4.83 -3.94
C LYS A 229 6.45 5.77 -5.00
N VAL A 230 7.26 6.74 -5.40
CA VAL A 230 6.93 7.70 -6.47
C VAL A 230 7.56 7.22 -7.78
N LEU A 231 6.80 7.31 -8.87
CA LEU A 231 7.07 6.80 -10.22
C LEU A 231 6.68 7.86 -11.27
N GLU A 232 6.91 7.57 -12.55
CA GLU A 232 6.47 8.38 -13.71
C GLU A 232 6.75 9.89 -13.55
N ASN A 233 8.02 10.27 -13.40
CA ASN A 233 8.44 11.66 -13.21
C ASN A 233 7.68 12.40 -12.09
N SER A 234 7.31 11.66 -11.04
CA SER A 234 6.52 12.13 -9.90
C SER A 234 5.05 12.44 -10.21
N HIS A 235 4.46 11.85 -11.23
CA HIS A 235 3.01 11.93 -11.49
C HIS A 235 2.24 10.71 -10.97
N LEU A 236 2.94 9.61 -10.65
CA LEU A 236 2.36 8.39 -10.11
C LEU A 236 2.99 8.07 -8.75
N ALA A 237 2.19 7.59 -7.81
CA ALA A 237 2.69 7.02 -6.58
C ALA A 237 1.86 5.84 -6.11
N ILE A 238 2.51 4.96 -5.37
CA ILE A 238 1.90 3.79 -4.74
C ILE A 238 2.20 3.85 -3.25
N SER A 239 1.20 3.51 -2.44
CA SER A 239 1.33 3.41 -0.99
C SER A 239 0.47 2.29 -0.43
N GLU A 240 0.86 1.81 0.74
CA GLU A 240 -0.03 1.01 1.58
C GLU A 240 -0.84 1.95 2.47
N PHE A 241 -2.15 1.69 2.61
CA PHE A 241 -3.03 2.42 3.50
C PHE A 241 -3.67 1.48 4.54
N SER A 242 -3.98 2.00 5.71
CA SER A 242 -4.67 1.24 6.74
C SER A 242 -6.16 1.19 6.41
N LEU A 243 -6.65 0.00 6.04
CA LEU A 243 -8.07 -0.23 5.77
C LEU A 243 -8.94 0.09 6.99
N GLU A 244 -8.44 -0.13 8.21
CA GLU A 244 -9.11 0.26 9.45
C GLU A 244 -9.28 1.78 9.55
N SER A 245 -8.24 2.56 9.25
CA SER A 245 -8.34 4.02 9.23
C SER A 245 -9.28 4.51 8.13
N ALA A 246 -9.23 3.90 6.93
CA ALA A 246 -10.14 4.23 5.84
C ALA A 246 -11.60 3.96 6.21
N LEU A 247 -11.89 2.84 6.88
CA LEU A 247 -13.22 2.50 7.37
C LEU A 247 -13.77 3.55 8.34
N ASN A 248 -12.91 4.21 9.11
CA ASN A 248 -13.31 5.16 10.14
C ASN A 248 -13.32 6.61 9.66
N ALA A 249 -12.46 6.98 8.72
CA ALA A 249 -12.27 8.35 8.27
C ALA A 249 -12.98 8.69 6.95
N SER A 250 -13.34 7.69 6.12
CA SER A 250 -14.00 7.95 4.84
C SER A 250 -15.47 8.34 5.02
N ASP A 251 -15.83 9.50 4.48
CA ASP A 251 -17.20 10.03 4.51
C ASP A 251 -18.19 9.11 3.78
N VAL A 252 -17.81 8.56 2.61
CA VAL A 252 -18.69 7.65 1.86
C VAL A 252 -18.96 6.35 2.65
N ILE A 253 -18.00 5.91 3.47
CA ILE A 253 -18.18 4.76 4.37
C ILE A 253 -19.02 5.16 5.58
N ALA A 254 -18.85 6.36 6.13
CA ALA A 254 -19.67 6.87 7.22
C ALA A 254 -21.16 6.93 6.82
N ASP A 255 -21.46 7.44 5.62
CA ASP A 255 -22.81 7.47 5.07
C ASP A 255 -23.39 6.05 4.90
N LEU A 256 -22.56 5.09 4.48
CA LEU A 256 -22.96 3.69 4.39
C LEU A 256 -23.32 3.08 5.74
N ARG A 257 -22.59 3.42 6.81
CA ARG A 257 -22.88 2.95 8.17
C ARG A 257 -24.22 3.50 8.68
N GLN A 258 -24.62 4.69 8.24
CA GLN A 258 -25.89 5.31 8.62
C GLN A 258 -27.08 4.74 7.85
N SER A 259 -26.86 4.05 6.72
CA SER A 259 -27.91 3.40 5.94
C SER A 259 -28.51 2.21 6.70
N LYS A 260 -29.67 2.41 7.35
CA LYS A 260 -30.31 1.39 8.22
C LYS A 260 -30.93 0.22 7.46
N ASP A 261 -31.36 0.44 6.21
CA ASP A 261 -32.22 -0.51 5.49
C ASP A 261 -31.49 -1.33 4.41
N GLY A 262 -30.19 -1.08 4.26
CA GLY A 262 -29.38 -1.64 3.19
C GLY A 262 -28.76 -3.02 3.48
N VAL A 263 -29.34 -4.11 2.94
CA VAL A 263 -28.71 -5.45 3.03
C VAL A 263 -27.38 -5.50 2.28
N LYS A 264 -27.27 -4.81 1.14
CA LYS A 264 -26.04 -4.78 0.33
C LYS A 264 -24.94 -4.00 1.06
N GLU A 265 -25.30 -2.89 1.68
CA GLU A 265 -24.44 -1.95 2.41
C GLU A 265 -23.84 -2.64 3.63
N ARG A 266 -24.66 -3.35 4.41
CA ARG A 266 -24.19 -4.16 5.54
C ARG A 266 -23.22 -5.25 5.11
N ARG A 267 -23.45 -5.86 3.94
CA ARG A 267 -22.53 -6.86 3.39
C ARG A 267 -21.19 -6.24 3.01
N ILE A 268 -21.20 -5.11 2.30
CA ILE A 268 -19.98 -4.37 1.91
C ILE A 268 -19.16 -4.00 3.16
N LEU A 269 -19.81 -3.38 4.17
CA LEU A 269 -19.15 -3.04 5.44
C LEU A 269 -18.60 -4.27 6.18
N GLY A 270 -19.34 -5.37 6.18
CA GLY A 270 -18.91 -6.62 6.80
C GLY A 270 -17.70 -7.25 6.12
N ASP A 271 -17.65 -7.24 4.79
CA ASP A 271 -16.52 -7.75 4.00
C ASP A 271 -15.26 -6.89 4.24
N MET A 272 -15.37 -5.56 4.17
CA MET A 272 -14.26 -4.64 4.43
C MET A 272 -13.73 -4.76 5.86
N SER A 273 -14.62 -4.90 6.86
CA SER A 273 -14.22 -5.02 8.28
C SER A 273 -13.43 -6.32 8.53
N LYS A 274 -13.86 -7.43 7.93
CA LYS A 274 -13.11 -8.68 7.99
C LYS A 274 -11.74 -8.51 7.32
N MET A 275 -11.70 -7.79 6.21
CA MET A 275 -10.44 -7.61 5.51
C MET A 275 -9.46 -6.72 6.30
N ALA A 276 -9.95 -5.68 6.97
CA ALA A 276 -9.10 -4.87 7.84
C ALA A 276 -8.42 -5.75 8.91
N ALA A 277 -9.16 -6.69 9.50
CA ALA A 277 -8.61 -7.64 10.46
C ALA A 277 -7.55 -8.57 9.83
N VAL A 278 -7.78 -9.07 8.60
CA VAL A 278 -6.81 -9.92 7.88
C VAL A 278 -5.55 -9.13 7.54
N LEU A 279 -5.65 -7.91 7.00
CA LEU A 279 -4.50 -7.07 6.69
C LEU A 279 -3.71 -6.69 7.94
N ASN A 280 -4.39 -6.35 9.04
CA ASN A 280 -3.74 -6.08 10.31
C ASN A 280 -2.99 -7.31 10.84
N HIS A 281 -3.50 -8.52 10.59
CA HIS A 281 -2.83 -9.76 10.95
C HIS A 281 -1.62 -10.07 10.04
N MET A 282 -1.76 -9.88 8.73
CA MET A 282 -0.72 -10.22 7.74
C MET A 282 0.42 -9.20 7.69
N ASN A 283 0.08 -7.91 7.69
CA ASN A 283 1.02 -6.82 7.44
C ASN A 283 1.37 -6.01 8.70
N GLY A 284 0.70 -6.30 9.82
CA GLY A 284 0.85 -5.57 11.09
C GLY A 284 0.25 -4.17 11.06
N THR A 285 0.08 -3.57 12.24
CA THR A 285 -0.51 -2.22 12.43
C THR A 285 0.55 -1.11 12.61
N GLN A 286 1.83 -1.46 12.66
CA GLN A 286 2.91 -0.52 12.95
C GLN A 286 3.32 0.29 11.70
N GLY A 287 3.86 1.50 11.90
CA GLY A 287 4.44 2.31 10.83
C GLY A 287 3.43 3.07 9.97
N PHE A 288 2.13 2.90 10.20
CA PHE A 288 1.10 3.76 9.64
C PHE A 288 1.11 5.13 10.32
N THR A 289 1.08 6.19 9.52
CA THR A 289 1.01 7.58 10.00
C THR A 289 -0.22 8.27 9.42
N VAL A 290 -1.01 8.91 10.30
CA VAL A 290 -2.07 9.85 9.92
C VAL A 290 -1.48 11.25 10.00
N GLU A 291 -1.66 12.07 8.97
CA GLU A 291 -1.35 13.50 9.05
C GLU A 291 -2.58 14.23 9.63
N GLU A 292 -2.37 14.97 10.72
CA GLU A 292 -3.36 15.85 11.36
C GLU A 292 -3.36 17.26 10.73
#